data_AF-A0A7S2SHX8-F1
#
_entry.id   AF-A0A7S2SHX8-F1
#
_cell.length_a   1.000
_cell.length_b   1.000
_cell.length_c   1.000
_cell.angle_alpha   90.00
_cell.angle_beta   90.00
_cell.angle_gamma   90.00
#
_symmetry.space_group_name_H-M   'P 1'
#
loop_
_entity.id
_entity.type
_entity.pdbx_description
1 polymer ?
#
loop_
_entity_poly.entity_id
_entity_poly.type
_entity_poly.pdbx_seq_one_letter_code
_entity_poly.pdbx_strand_id
1 'polypeptide(L)'
;KFHSNVITPGTPFFDRCTAHIRHFVQHKLHTDPKWKHLTILFSGPNVPGEGEHKIMDFIRRQKCTKNYNPNTRHCLLGQDGDLLMLGLATHEPHFCLLREEVVFDVSRKRRRLEETLKFIPTPTDDDDNNNNNNTSNNSSGSNKLTASIDTYMHNSNFELLHMSTLRDYLAYEFETRDVIPESPFNLEPTI
;
A
#
# COMPACT_ATOMS: atom_id res chain seq x y z
N LYS A 1 23.96 8.01 -6.46
CA LYS A 1 23.49 6.91 -5.57
C LYS A 1 22.43 7.50 -4.64
N PHE A 2 21.29 6.84 -4.45
CA PHE A 2 20.23 7.34 -3.57
C PHE A 2 20.60 7.09 -2.11
N HIS A 3 20.42 8.09 -1.25
CA HIS A 3 20.65 7.99 0.19
C HIS A 3 19.30 7.98 0.91
N SER A 4 18.90 6.86 1.51
CA SER A 4 17.57 6.70 2.13
C SER A 4 17.28 7.71 3.24
N ASN A 5 18.31 8.22 3.93
CA ASN A 5 18.16 9.23 4.99
C ASN A 5 17.50 10.54 4.52
N VAL A 6 17.49 10.79 3.20
CA VAL A 6 16.77 11.93 2.62
C VAL A 6 15.25 11.78 2.70
N ILE A 7 14.73 10.57 2.95
CA ILE A 7 13.32 10.29 3.22
C ILE A 7 13.03 10.60 4.71
N THR A 8 13.26 11.84 5.09
CA THR A 8 13.00 12.35 6.45
C THR A 8 12.35 13.73 6.33
N PRO A 9 11.35 14.06 7.16
CA PRO A 9 10.77 15.40 7.18
C PRO A 9 11.83 16.50 7.31
N GLY A 10 11.63 17.63 6.62
CA GLY A 10 12.55 18.78 6.65
C GLY A 10 13.72 18.69 5.67
N THR A 11 13.84 17.63 4.88
CA THR A 11 14.85 17.58 3.81
C THR A 11 14.32 18.25 2.53
N PRO A 12 15.19 18.92 1.75
CA PRO A 12 14.81 19.49 0.46
C PRO A 12 14.30 18.44 -0.54
N PHE A 13 14.74 17.19 -0.39
CA PHE A 13 14.25 16.07 -1.20
C PHE A 13 12.77 15.80 -0.91
N PHE A 14 12.38 15.71 0.36
CA PHE A 14 11.01 15.35 0.71
C PHE A 14 10.03 16.48 0.39
N ASP A 15 10.48 17.74 0.47
CA ASP A 15 9.71 18.89 0.02
C ASP A 15 9.41 18.84 -1.49
N ARG A 16 10.43 18.54 -2.31
CA ARG A 16 10.22 18.36 -3.75
C ARG A 16 9.32 17.17 -4.05
N CYS A 17 9.52 16.04 -3.36
CA CYS A 17 8.67 14.86 -3.49
C CYS A 17 7.20 15.20 -3.17
N THR A 18 6.96 15.93 -2.09
CA THR A 18 5.64 16.41 -1.68
C THR A 18 5.00 17.31 -2.74
N ALA A 19 5.76 18.23 -3.34
CA ALA A 19 5.27 19.08 -4.42
C ALA A 19 4.89 18.26 -5.66
N HIS A 20 5.70 17.27 -6.03
CA HIS A 20 5.41 16.36 -7.14
C HIS A 20 4.17 15.50 -6.89
N ILE A 21 3.98 14.94 -5.70
CA ILE A 21 2.78 14.16 -5.35
C ILE A 21 1.53 15.02 -5.45
N ARG A 22 1.56 16.24 -4.91
CA ARG A 22 0.42 17.17 -5.00
C ARG A 22 0.08 17.49 -6.45
N HIS A 23 1.08 17.80 -7.26
CA HIS A 23 0.89 18.05 -8.69
C HIS A 23 0.32 16.82 -9.41
N PHE A 24 0.83 15.62 -9.13
CA PHE A 24 0.33 14.37 -9.70
C PHE A 24 -1.14 14.11 -9.35
N VAL A 25 -1.53 14.27 -8.08
CA VAL A 25 -2.92 14.11 -7.64
C VAL A 25 -3.82 15.10 -8.36
N GLN A 26 -3.42 16.37 -8.45
CA GLN A 26 -4.17 17.39 -9.17
C GLN A 26 -4.31 17.02 -10.65
N HIS A 27 -3.22 16.62 -11.30
CA HIS A 27 -3.24 16.18 -12.69
C HIS A 27 -4.22 15.02 -12.89
N LYS A 28 -4.16 13.98 -12.05
CA LYS A 28 -5.06 12.82 -12.11
C LYS A 28 -6.53 13.17 -11.91
N LEU A 29 -6.84 14.08 -10.99
CA LEU A 29 -8.23 14.56 -10.81
C LEU A 29 -8.79 15.25 -12.06
N HIS A 30 -7.95 15.91 -12.87
CA HIS A 30 -8.38 16.58 -14.10
C HIS A 30 -8.42 15.64 -15.31
N THR A 31 -7.47 14.71 -15.42
CA THR A 31 -7.27 13.91 -16.64
C THR A 31 -7.90 12.52 -16.58
N ASP A 32 -7.99 11.90 -15.40
CA ASP A 32 -8.45 10.52 -15.24
C ASP A 32 -9.92 10.47 -14.77
N PRO A 33 -10.85 9.96 -15.61
CA PRO A 33 -12.25 9.83 -15.22
C PRO A 33 -12.47 9.00 -13.96
N LYS A 34 -11.58 8.05 -13.64
CA LYS A 34 -11.70 7.20 -12.44
C LYS A 34 -11.51 7.98 -11.14
N TRP A 35 -10.88 9.15 -11.20
CA TRP A 35 -10.57 9.97 -10.03
C TRP A 35 -11.65 11.03 -9.75
N LYS A 36 -12.60 11.24 -10.66
CA LYS A 36 -13.61 12.33 -10.58
C LYS A 36 -14.50 12.29 -9.34
N HIS A 37 -14.77 11.09 -8.82
CA HIS A 37 -15.67 10.89 -7.68
C HIS A 37 -14.93 10.53 -6.39
N LEU A 38 -13.60 10.71 -6.35
CA LEU A 38 -12.80 10.44 -5.18
C LEU A 38 -12.59 11.70 -4.34
N THR A 39 -12.70 11.56 -3.03
CA THR A 39 -12.19 12.57 -2.09
C THR A 39 -10.78 12.18 -1.70
N ILE A 40 -9.80 13.01 -2.03
CA ILE A 40 -8.39 12.72 -1.81
C ILE A 40 -7.85 13.61 -0.70
N LEU A 41 -7.36 12.98 0.37
CA LEU A 41 -6.73 13.64 1.49
C LEU A 41 -5.25 13.34 1.48
N PHE A 42 -4.42 14.39 1.43
CA PHE A 42 -2.98 14.27 1.43
C PHE A 42 -2.40 14.87 2.72
N SER A 43 -1.85 14.00 3.59
CA SER A 43 -1.17 14.40 4.82
C SER A 43 0.34 14.28 4.65
N GLY A 44 0.98 15.38 4.23
CA GLY A 44 2.42 15.42 3.95
C GLY A 44 3.33 15.42 5.20
N PRO A 45 4.66 15.50 4.99
CA PRO A 45 5.66 15.45 6.08
C PRO A 45 5.63 16.65 7.03
N ASN A 46 5.01 17.76 6.61
CA ASN A 46 4.88 18.97 7.43
C ASN A 46 3.82 18.81 8.55
N VAL A 47 3.01 17.76 8.50
CA VAL A 47 2.06 17.42 9.56
C VAL A 47 2.76 16.44 10.51
N PRO A 48 2.86 16.73 11.82
CA PRO A 48 3.53 15.84 12.77
C PRO A 48 2.79 14.52 12.95
N GLY A 49 3.54 13.47 13.33
CA GLY A 49 3.04 12.11 13.55
C GLY A 49 3.48 11.12 12.47
N GLU A 50 3.39 9.83 12.82
CA GLU A 50 3.68 8.73 11.90
C GLU A 50 2.50 8.48 10.95
N GLY A 51 2.77 7.96 9.76
CA GLY A 51 1.77 7.82 8.69
C GLY A 51 0.59 6.95 9.11
N GLU A 52 0.88 5.77 9.67
CA GLU A 52 -0.12 4.81 10.15
C GLU A 52 -1.00 5.40 11.26
N HIS A 53 -0.39 6.10 12.23
CA HIS A 53 -1.11 6.71 13.33
C HIS A 53 -2.01 7.87 12.87
N LYS A 54 -1.60 8.65 11.85
CA LYS A 54 -2.48 9.67 11.24
C LYS A 54 -3.71 9.05 10.58
N ILE A 55 -3.55 7.90 9.94
CA ILE A 55 -4.66 7.16 9.32
C ILE A 55 -5.60 6.65 10.41
N MET A 56 -5.07 6.03 11.47
CA MET A 56 -5.89 5.54 12.58
C MET A 56 -6.63 6.67 13.31
N ASP A 57 -5.98 7.82 13.50
CA ASP A 57 -6.61 9.01 14.06
C ASP A 57 -7.72 9.56 13.15
N PHE A 58 -7.52 9.53 11.83
CA PHE A 58 -8.55 9.92 10.87
C PHE A 58 -9.77 9.01 10.99
N ILE A 59 -9.58 7.69 10.98
CA ILE A 59 -10.66 6.71 11.12
C ILE A 59 -11.41 6.94 12.44
N ARG A 60 -10.69 7.08 13.56
CA ARG A 60 -11.29 7.35 14.87
C ARG A 60 -12.16 8.61 14.86
N ARG A 61 -11.68 9.70 14.25
CA ARG A 61 -12.45 10.95 14.13
C ARG A 61 -13.68 10.78 13.23
N GLN A 62 -13.58 10.05 12.12
CA GLN A 62 -14.72 9.76 11.24
C GLN A 62 -15.81 8.99 11.99
N LYS A 63 -15.44 7.97 12.78
CA LYS A 63 -16.37 7.19 13.61
C LYS A 63 -17.15 8.04 14.61
N CYS A 64 -16.54 9.10 15.15
CA CYS A 64 -17.20 10.02 16.08
C CYS A 64 -18.19 10.98 15.41
N THR A 65 -18.26 11.02 14.08
CA THR A 65 -19.21 11.89 13.36
C THR A 65 -20.62 11.30 13.37
N LYS A 66 -21.64 12.17 13.49
CA LYS A 66 -23.05 11.74 13.57
C LYS A 66 -23.56 10.98 12.34
N ASN A 67 -22.94 11.21 11.17
CA ASN A 67 -23.34 10.63 9.89
C ASN A 67 -22.40 9.51 9.43
N TYR A 68 -21.58 8.97 10.34
CA TYR A 68 -20.68 7.88 10.02
C TYR A 68 -21.45 6.63 9.60
N ASN A 69 -21.08 6.03 8.47
CA ASN A 69 -21.63 4.74 8.07
C ASN A 69 -20.84 3.62 8.77
N PRO A 70 -21.46 2.84 9.69
CA PRO A 70 -20.77 1.75 10.40
C PRO A 70 -20.35 0.60 9.47
N ASN A 71 -20.89 0.54 8.25
CA ASN A 71 -20.52 -0.44 7.23
C ASN A 71 -19.51 0.11 6.20
N THR A 72 -18.80 1.19 6.53
CA THR A 72 -17.70 1.68 5.71
C THR A 72 -16.62 0.60 5.62
N ARG A 73 -16.18 0.30 4.39
CA ARG A 73 -15.14 -0.70 4.14
C ARG A 73 -13.79 0.00 4.03
N HIS A 74 -12.86 -0.37 4.89
CA HIS A 74 -11.52 0.20 4.94
C HIS A 74 -10.52 -0.76 4.32
N CYS A 75 -9.65 -0.25 3.45
CA CYS A 75 -8.51 -0.98 2.91
C CYS A 75 -7.26 -0.15 3.16
N LEU A 76 -6.30 -0.71 3.90
CA LEU A 76 -5.03 -0.05 4.22
C LEU A 76 -3.89 -0.81 3.56
N LEU A 77 -3.11 -0.10 2.76
CA LEU A 77 -1.91 -0.62 2.10
C LEU A 77 -0.69 -0.43 3.02
N GLY A 78 0.04 -1.50 3.30
CA GLY A 78 1.32 -1.43 4.00
C GLY A 78 1.90 -2.80 4.33
N GLN A 79 3.18 -2.81 4.68
CA GLN A 79 3.94 -4.05 4.93
C GLN A 79 4.25 -4.27 6.43
N ASP A 80 4.03 -3.25 7.26
CA ASP A 80 4.38 -3.28 8.67
C ASP A 80 3.42 -4.17 9.46
N GLY A 81 3.98 -4.97 10.38
CA GLY A 81 3.19 -5.87 11.22
C GLY A 81 2.26 -5.13 12.18
N ASP A 82 2.60 -3.90 12.54
CA ASP A 82 1.84 -3.06 13.47
C ASP A 82 0.47 -2.69 12.89
N LEU A 83 0.33 -2.63 11.56
CA LEU A 83 -0.95 -2.37 10.88
C LEU A 83 -2.00 -3.44 11.18
N LEU A 84 -1.59 -4.66 11.53
CA LEU A 84 -2.50 -5.73 11.96
C LEU A 84 -3.17 -5.35 13.27
N MET A 85 -2.37 -5.00 14.28
CA MET A 85 -2.84 -4.64 15.60
C MET A 85 -3.60 -3.33 15.56
N LEU A 86 -3.09 -2.33 14.83
CA LEU A 86 -3.77 -1.05 14.64
C LEU A 86 -5.12 -1.24 13.93
N GLY A 87 -5.19 -2.12 12.93
CA GLY A 87 -6.42 -2.46 12.21
C GLY A 87 -7.47 -3.08 13.12
N LEU A 88 -7.09 -4.05 13.97
CA LEU A 88 -7.96 -4.64 14.98
C LEU A 88 -8.46 -3.60 16.00
N ALA A 89 -7.55 -2.77 16.50
CA ALA A 89 -7.86 -1.70 17.48
C ALA A 89 -8.78 -0.60 16.94
N THR A 90 -9.03 -0.55 15.62
CA THR A 90 -10.08 0.34 15.08
C THR A 90 -11.49 -0.12 15.45
N HIS A 91 -11.67 -1.40 15.79
CA HIS A 91 -12.97 -2.05 15.94
C HIS A 91 -13.90 -1.87 14.71
N GLU A 92 -13.34 -1.69 13.51
CA GLU A 92 -14.12 -1.65 12.28
C GLU A 92 -14.42 -3.08 11.78
N PRO A 93 -15.69 -3.42 11.51
CA PRO A 93 -16.06 -4.77 11.08
C PRO A 93 -15.54 -5.09 9.68
N HIS A 94 -15.48 -4.09 8.79
CA HIS A 94 -15.06 -4.26 7.40
C HIS A 94 -13.71 -3.59 7.17
N PHE A 95 -12.63 -4.27 7.59
CA PHE A 95 -11.26 -3.78 7.44
C PHE A 95 -10.39 -4.84 6.76
N CYS A 96 -9.61 -4.44 5.75
CA CYS A 96 -8.60 -5.29 5.13
C CYS A 96 -7.25 -4.59 5.00
N LEU A 97 -6.18 -5.38 5.13
CA LEU A 97 -4.83 -4.95 4.79
C LEU A 97 -4.47 -5.46 3.39
N LEU A 98 -4.07 -4.55 2.51
CA LEU A 98 -3.46 -4.90 1.24
C LEU A 98 -1.95 -4.93 1.46
N ARG A 99 -1.31 -6.06 1.20
CA ARG A 99 0.13 -6.24 1.40
C ARG A 99 0.76 -6.97 0.23
N GLU A 100 2.07 -6.84 0.08
CA GLU A 100 2.81 -7.65 -0.88
C GLU A 100 3.10 -9.03 -0.29
N GLU A 101 2.92 -10.08 -1.09
CA GLU A 101 3.27 -11.45 -0.68
C GLU A 101 4.77 -11.52 -0.36
N VAL A 102 5.09 -11.96 0.85
CA VAL A 102 6.47 -12.19 1.25
C VAL A 102 6.91 -13.56 0.76
N VAL A 103 7.69 -13.59 -0.33
CA VAL A 103 8.27 -14.82 -0.87
C VAL A 103 9.59 -15.11 -0.17
N PHE A 104 9.57 -16.01 0.81
CA PHE A 104 10.78 -16.43 1.54
C PHE A 104 11.67 -17.38 0.72
N ASP A 105 11.10 -18.13 -0.23
CA ASP A 105 11.85 -19.03 -1.11
C ASP A 105 12.47 -18.27 -2.30
N VAL A 106 13.80 -18.15 -2.28
CA VAL A 106 14.62 -17.52 -3.34
C VAL A 106 14.38 -18.16 -4.71
N SER A 107 14.14 -19.47 -4.76
CA SER A 107 13.88 -20.22 -5.99
C SER A 107 12.52 -19.85 -6.58
N ARG A 108 11.51 -19.68 -5.72
CA ARG A 108 10.18 -19.22 -6.09
C ARG A 108 10.20 -17.74 -6.53
N LYS A 109 11.01 -16.90 -5.86
CA LYS A 109 11.21 -15.49 -6.23
C LYS A 109 11.81 -15.33 -7.62
N ARG A 110 12.84 -16.12 -7.97
CA ARG A 110 13.47 -16.09 -9.30
C ARG A 110 12.50 -16.53 -10.40
N ARG A 111 11.77 -17.62 -10.19
CA ARG A 111 10.76 -18.11 -11.15
C ARG A 111 9.67 -17.09 -11.43
N ARG A 112 9.20 -16.39 -10.39
CA ARG A 112 8.19 -15.33 -10.54
C ARG A 112 8.71 -14.13 -11.29
N LEU A 113 9.95 -13.70 -11.03
CA LEU A 113 10.57 -12.63 -11.82
C LEU A 113 10.65 -13.02 -13.31
N GLU A 114 11.05 -14.26 -13.61
CA GLU A 114 11.05 -14.81 -14.97
C GLU A 114 9.65 -14.87 -15.59
N GLU A 115 8.59 -15.09 -14.80
CA GLU A 115 7.19 -15.06 -15.26
C GLU A 115 6.70 -13.62 -15.52
N THR A 116 6.95 -12.66 -14.62
CA THR A 116 6.55 -11.26 -14.80
C THR A 116 7.22 -10.63 -16.01
N LEU A 117 8.49 -10.95 -16.26
CA LEU A 117 9.23 -10.48 -17.44
C LEU A 117 8.63 -10.96 -18.78
N LYS A 118 7.88 -12.07 -18.81
CA LYS A 118 7.20 -12.56 -20.03
C LYS A 118 5.94 -11.77 -20.38
N PHE A 119 5.34 -11.09 -19.40
CA PHE A 119 4.12 -10.29 -19.58
C PHE A 119 4.41 -8.81 -19.89
N ILE A 120 5.68 -8.38 -19.82
CA ILE A 120 6.07 -7.06 -20.30
C ILE A 120 6.03 -7.10 -21.83
N PRO A 121 5.22 -6.27 -22.50
CA PRO A 121 5.26 -6.17 -23.95
C PRO A 121 6.67 -5.76 -24.34
N THR A 122 7.37 -6.61 -25.11
CA THR A 122 8.57 -6.17 -25.82
C THR A 122 8.16 -4.99 -26.69
N PRO A 123 8.92 -3.88 -26.68
CA PRO A 123 8.75 -2.86 -27.71
C PRO A 123 8.79 -3.58 -29.05
N THR A 124 7.73 -3.48 -29.84
CA THR A 124 7.76 -3.97 -31.21
C THR A 124 8.85 -3.18 -31.92
N ASP A 125 9.88 -3.88 -32.38
CA ASP A 125 10.81 -3.39 -33.39
C ASP A 125 10.02 -3.23 -34.69
N ASP A 126 9.23 -2.15 -34.79
CA ASP A 126 8.74 -1.67 -36.08
C ASP A 126 9.88 -0.85 -36.71
N ASP A 127 10.48 -1.47 -37.72
CA ASP A 127 11.39 -0.96 -38.75
C ASP A 127 11.62 0.57 -38.78
N ASP A 128 12.86 1.00 -38.53
CA ASP A 128 13.52 1.86 -39.52
C ASP A 128 15.04 1.65 -39.51
N ASN A 129 15.49 1.02 -40.58
CA ASN A 129 16.88 0.76 -40.90
C ASN A 129 17.56 2.08 -41.29
N ASN A 130 18.32 2.70 -40.38
CA ASN A 130 19.27 3.73 -40.79
C ASN A 130 20.60 3.63 -40.03
N ASN A 131 21.63 3.22 -40.79
CA ASN A 131 23.03 3.32 -40.46
C ASN A 131 23.38 4.71 -39.90
N ASN A 132 24.05 4.75 -38.75
CA ASN A 132 25.27 5.54 -38.60
C ASN A 132 26.06 5.16 -37.35
N ASN A 133 27.36 4.94 -37.57
CA ASN A 133 28.38 4.69 -36.58
C ASN A 133 28.64 5.91 -35.68
N ASN A 134 29.18 5.60 -34.49
CA ASN A 134 29.83 6.47 -33.50
C ASN A 134 28.89 7.37 -32.67
N THR A 135 28.73 7.03 -31.38
CA THR A 135 29.26 7.83 -30.27
C THR A 135 29.20 7.04 -28.95
N SER A 136 30.33 7.10 -28.25
CA SER A 136 30.66 6.67 -26.90
C SER A 136 29.58 6.69 -25.81
N ASN A 137 29.55 5.61 -25.03
CA ASN A 137 29.44 5.53 -23.56
C ASN A 137 29.00 6.81 -22.83
N ASN A 138 27.74 6.84 -22.36
CA ASN A 138 27.34 7.11 -20.96
C ASN A 138 25.83 7.33 -20.85
N SER A 139 25.03 6.26 -20.73
CA SER A 139 23.63 6.37 -20.30
C SER A 139 23.10 5.07 -19.67
N SER A 140 23.85 4.45 -18.77
CA SER A 140 23.46 3.21 -18.07
C SER A 140 22.69 3.45 -16.75
N GLY A 141 22.11 4.65 -16.57
CA GLY A 141 21.45 5.05 -15.32
C GLY A 141 19.92 5.20 -15.36
N SER A 142 19.30 5.34 -16.54
CA SER A 142 17.87 5.69 -16.64
C SER A 142 16.91 4.50 -16.78
N ASN A 143 17.37 3.37 -17.32
CA ASN A 143 16.48 2.24 -17.66
C ASN A 143 16.24 1.25 -16.50
N LYS A 144 16.94 1.37 -15.38
CA LYS A 144 16.76 0.47 -14.22
C LYS A 144 15.54 0.81 -13.38
N LEU A 145 15.19 2.09 -13.29
CA LEU A 145 14.08 2.56 -12.46
C LEU A 145 12.72 2.13 -13.06
N THR A 146 12.59 2.20 -14.39
CA THR A 146 11.41 1.74 -15.14
C THR A 146 11.18 0.25 -14.93
N ALA A 147 12.20 -0.59 -15.14
CA ALA A 147 12.07 -2.04 -14.95
C ALA A 147 11.62 -2.43 -13.53
N SER A 148 12.13 -1.77 -12.48
CA SER A 148 11.69 -2.03 -11.10
C SER A 148 10.26 -1.57 -10.82
N ILE A 149 9.84 -0.46 -11.43
CA ILE A 149 8.47 0.07 -11.29
C ILE A 149 7.50 -0.80 -12.09
N ASP A 150 7.87 -1.23 -13.31
CA ASP A 150 7.05 -2.11 -14.13
C ASP A 150 6.86 -3.46 -13.46
N THR A 151 7.93 -4.01 -12.85
CA THR A 151 7.84 -5.23 -12.04
C THR A 151 6.88 -5.04 -10.87
N TYR A 152 6.87 -3.88 -10.23
CA TYR A 152 5.96 -3.55 -9.14
C TYR A 152 4.50 -3.39 -9.61
N MET A 153 4.29 -2.64 -10.70
CA MET A 153 2.97 -2.38 -11.28
C MET A 153 2.30 -3.64 -11.82
N HIS A 154 3.09 -4.58 -12.33
CA HIS A 154 2.63 -5.88 -12.82
C HIS A 154 2.83 -6.99 -11.78
N ASN A 155 3.17 -6.64 -10.54
CA ASN A 155 3.23 -7.60 -9.45
C ASN A 155 1.81 -8.04 -9.13
N SER A 156 1.45 -9.26 -9.55
CA SER A 156 0.17 -9.88 -9.23
C SER A 156 0.09 -10.39 -7.80
N ASN A 157 1.19 -10.35 -7.03
CA ASN A 157 1.29 -10.96 -5.72
C ASN A 157 0.94 -9.97 -4.59
N PHE A 158 -0.25 -9.38 -4.67
CA PHE A 158 -0.84 -8.69 -3.54
C PHE A 158 -1.81 -9.63 -2.81
N GLU A 159 -1.79 -9.59 -1.49
CA GLU A 159 -2.68 -10.34 -0.63
C GLU A 159 -3.58 -9.39 0.13
N LEU A 160 -4.85 -9.78 0.27
CA LEU A 160 -5.81 -9.13 1.15
C LEU A 160 -5.91 -9.93 2.45
N LEU A 161 -5.45 -9.33 3.54
CA LEU A 161 -5.66 -9.87 4.88
C LEU A 161 -6.94 -9.26 5.47
N HIS A 162 -7.96 -10.09 5.61
CA HIS A 162 -9.27 -9.69 6.10
C HIS A 162 -9.30 -9.70 7.64
N MET A 163 -9.51 -8.53 8.25
CA MET A 163 -9.60 -8.43 9.71
C MET A 163 -10.86 -9.10 10.23
N SER A 164 -11.96 -9.11 9.46
CA SER A 164 -13.20 -9.81 9.84
C SER A 164 -12.95 -11.28 10.14
N THR A 165 -12.22 -11.98 9.25
CA THR A 165 -11.89 -13.40 9.43
C THR A 165 -10.96 -13.59 10.63
N LEU A 166 -9.97 -12.71 10.81
CA LEU A 166 -9.10 -12.77 11.99
C LEU A 166 -9.89 -12.60 13.29
N ARG A 167 -10.86 -11.69 13.32
CA ARG A 167 -11.75 -11.48 14.48
C ARG A 167 -12.59 -12.73 14.76
N ASP A 168 -13.09 -13.42 13.73
CA ASP A 168 -13.81 -14.68 13.91
C ASP A 168 -12.91 -15.78 14.51
N TYR A 169 -11.64 -15.86 14.07
CA TYR A 169 -10.67 -16.78 14.66
C TYR A 169 -10.34 -16.43 16.12
N LEU A 170 -10.15 -15.14 16.43
CA LEU A 170 -9.94 -14.69 17.82
C LEU A 170 -11.15 -14.98 18.69
N ALA A 171 -12.36 -14.78 18.17
CA ALA A 171 -13.59 -15.12 18.87
C ALA A 171 -13.66 -16.61 19.19
N TYR A 172 -13.34 -17.46 18.22
CA TYR A 172 -13.32 -18.91 18.41
C TYR A 172 -12.25 -19.35 19.42
N GLU A 173 -11.04 -18.76 19.38
CA GLU A 173 -9.93 -19.11 20.27
C GLU A 173 -10.19 -18.72 21.73
N PHE A 174 -10.81 -17.55 21.97
CA PHE A 174 -11.01 -17.00 23.32
C PHE A 174 -12.42 -17.22 23.88
N GLU A 175 -13.33 -17.83 23.13
CA GLU A 175 -14.63 -18.22 23.64
C GLU A 175 -14.46 -19.27 24.75
N THR A 176 -15.05 -19.01 25.90
CA THR A 176 -14.83 -19.81 27.13
C THR A 176 -16.12 -20.40 27.67
N ARG A 177 -17.27 -20.18 27.03
CA ARG A 177 -18.57 -20.72 27.45
C ARG A 177 -18.60 -22.23 27.60
N ASP A 178 -17.79 -22.95 26.84
CA ASP A 178 -17.67 -24.41 26.93
C ASP A 178 -17.02 -24.88 28.24
N VAL A 179 -16.20 -24.02 28.87
CA VAL A 179 -15.49 -24.31 30.12
C VAL A 179 -16.14 -23.60 31.32
N ILE A 180 -16.62 -22.38 31.12
CA ILE A 180 -17.25 -21.53 32.12
C ILE A 180 -18.62 -21.10 31.57
N PRO A 181 -19.71 -21.80 31.93
CA PRO A 181 -21.05 -21.54 31.37
C PRO A 181 -21.57 -20.11 31.58
N GLU A 182 -21.15 -19.44 32.66
CA GLU A 182 -21.50 -18.04 32.93
C GLU A 182 -20.41 -17.04 32.51
N SER A 183 -19.55 -17.41 31.55
CA SER A 183 -18.49 -16.53 31.06
C SER A 183 -19.07 -15.23 30.49
N PRO A 184 -18.62 -14.04 30.95
CA PRO A 184 -19.03 -12.75 30.39
C PRO A 184 -18.32 -12.42 29.07
N PHE A 185 -17.89 -13.44 28.30
CA PHE A 185 -17.09 -13.28 27.10
C PHE A 185 -17.72 -12.29 26.12
N ASN A 186 -16.89 -11.34 25.67
CA ASN A 186 -17.20 -10.35 24.67
C ASN A 186 -15.95 -10.10 23.85
N LEU A 187 -16.07 -10.21 22.52
CA LEU A 187 -14.95 -10.09 21.61
C LEU A 187 -14.29 -8.71 21.65
N GLU A 188 -15.07 -7.62 21.72
CA GLU A 188 -14.50 -6.27 21.55
C GLU A 188 -13.58 -5.85 22.71
N PRO A 189 -13.87 -6.14 23.98
CA PRO A 189 -12.91 -5.90 25.06
C PRO A 189 -11.75 -6.90 25.11
N THR A 190 -11.89 -8.07 24.47
CA THR A 190 -10.82 -9.09 24.38
C THR A 190 -9.80 -8.74 23.30
N ILE A 191 -10.25 -8.17 22.18
CA ILE A 191 -9.39 -7.54 21.16
C ILE A 191 -8.73 -6.29 21.74
#